data_AF-A0A936JZR6-F1
#
_entry.id   AF-A0A936JZR6-F1
#
_cell.length_a   1.000
_cell.length_b   1.000
_cell.length_c   1.000
_cell.angle_alpha   90.00
_cell.angle_beta   90.00
_cell.angle_gamma   90.00
#
_symmetry.space_group_name_H-M   'P 1'
#
loop_
_entity.id
_entity.type
_entity.pdbx_description
1 polymer ?
#
loop_
_entity_poly.entity_id
_entity_poly.type
_entity_poly.pdbx_seq_one_letter_code
_entity_poly.pdbx_strand_id
1 'polypeptide(L)'
;MKSITTSGELKAAIQQLELQQADDLILLKEQYFKTKEGFKLVNLIKSKFKEVAGDPDLKTDAINAAIGFTSGILARKLMIGKTINPFKKLLGIAVEMVVASKVVKNADGIKLAGGSIFNRLFRKKEVQDKSY
;
A
#
# COMPACT_ATOMS: atom_id res chain seq x y z
N MET A 1 -51.08 -24.21 4.15
CA MET A 1 -50.29 -25.16 4.95
C MET A 1 -51.18 -26.34 5.28
N LYS A 2 -50.74 -27.59 5.04
CA LYS A 2 -51.47 -28.77 5.51
C LYS A 2 -51.30 -28.86 7.03
N SER A 3 -52.40 -29.01 7.75
CA SER A 3 -52.40 -29.26 9.19
C SER A 3 -51.89 -30.67 9.47
N ILE A 4 -50.83 -30.78 10.25
CA ILE A 4 -50.28 -32.06 10.71
C ILE A 4 -51.17 -32.56 11.83
N THR A 5 -51.81 -33.72 11.64
CA THR A 5 -52.82 -34.24 12.58
C THR A 5 -52.39 -35.51 13.27
N THR A 6 -51.30 -36.15 12.82
CA THR A 6 -50.79 -37.40 13.40
C THR A 6 -49.27 -37.36 13.64
N SER A 7 -48.80 -38.14 14.62
CA SER A 7 -47.37 -38.20 14.96
C SER A 7 -46.48 -38.70 13.82
N GLY A 8 -47.01 -39.54 12.93
CA GLY A 8 -46.31 -40.01 11.73
C GLY A 8 -46.09 -38.90 10.70
N GLU A 9 -47.11 -38.07 10.45
CA GLU A 9 -47.02 -36.89 9.59
C GLU A 9 -46.04 -35.86 10.14
N LEU A 10 -46.00 -35.68 11.47
CA LEU A 10 -45.05 -34.78 12.12
C LEU A 10 -43.60 -35.23 11.89
N LYS A 11 -43.32 -36.53 12.04
CA LYS A 11 -41.98 -37.07 11.84
C LYS A 11 -41.51 -36.96 10.39
N ALA A 12 -42.42 -37.21 9.44
CA ALA A 12 -42.14 -37.02 8.02
C ALA A 12 -41.88 -35.55 7.67
N ALA A 13 -42.66 -34.63 8.22
CA ALA A 13 -42.45 -33.19 8.03
C ALA A 13 -41.12 -32.72 8.62
N ILE A 14 -40.73 -33.22 9.80
CA ILE A 14 -39.42 -32.92 10.40
C ILE A 14 -38.29 -33.40 9.49
N GLN A 15 -38.35 -34.64 8.98
CA GLN A 15 -37.34 -35.14 8.04
C GLN A 15 -37.26 -34.31 6.76
N GLN A 16 -38.39 -33.88 6.21
CA GLN A 16 -38.41 -33.02 5.03
C GLN A 16 -37.76 -31.65 5.31
N LEU A 17 -38.06 -31.06 6.47
CA LEU A 17 -37.47 -29.78 6.88
C LEU A 17 -35.97 -29.89 7.16
N GLU A 18 -35.51 -31.01 7.73
CA GLU A 18 -34.07 -31.27 7.95
C GLU A 18 -33.31 -31.40 6.62
N LEU A 19 -33.88 -32.12 5.65
CA LEU A 19 -33.31 -32.22 4.31
C LEU A 19 -33.26 -30.85 3.62
N GLN A 20 -34.35 -30.09 3.67
CA GLN A 20 -34.41 -28.75 3.10
C GLN A 20 -33.39 -27.82 3.77
N GLN A 21 -33.27 -27.86 5.10
CA GLN A 21 -32.29 -27.06 5.84
C GLN A 21 -30.84 -27.42 5.46
N ALA A 22 -30.55 -28.71 5.22
CA ALA A 22 -29.23 -29.14 4.78
C ALA A 22 -28.88 -28.58 3.39
N ASP A 23 -29.82 -28.65 2.45
CA ASP A 23 -29.66 -28.10 1.10
C ASP A 23 -29.48 -26.57 1.13
N ASP A 24 -30.31 -25.86 1.90
CA ASP A 24 -30.23 -24.41 2.09
C ASP A 24 -28.87 -24.00 2.69
N LEU A 25 -28.32 -24.79 3.63
CA LEU A 25 -27.01 -24.55 4.21
C LEU A 25 -25.87 -24.71 3.20
N ILE A 26 -25.96 -25.69 2.31
CA ILE A 26 -24.97 -25.88 1.24
C ILE A 26 -25.01 -24.68 0.29
N LEU A 27 -26.20 -24.29 -0.15
CA LEU A 27 -26.39 -23.14 -1.03
C LEU A 27 -25.88 -21.83 -0.41
N LEU A 28 -26.16 -21.62 0.89
CA LEU A 28 -25.69 -20.46 1.63
C LEU A 28 -24.16 -20.43 1.73
N LYS A 29 -23.51 -21.57 1.97
CA LYS A 29 -22.04 -21.66 2.01
C LYS A 29 -21.42 -21.35 0.65
N GLU A 30 -22.01 -21.84 -0.43
CA GLU A 30 -21.55 -21.52 -1.79
C GLU A 30 -21.70 -20.03 -2.10
N GLN A 31 -22.86 -19.45 -1.79
CA GLN A 31 -23.09 -18.01 -1.99
C GLN A 31 -22.15 -17.17 -1.12
N TYR A 32 -21.92 -17.58 0.14
CA TYR A 32 -20.96 -16.93 1.02
C TYR A 32 -19.55 -16.98 0.43
N PHE A 33 -19.13 -18.13 -0.09
CA PHE A 33 -17.82 -18.27 -0.72
C PHE A 33 -17.70 -17.39 -1.97
N LYS A 34 -18.66 -17.45 -2.90
CA LYS A 34 -18.71 -16.62 -4.12
C LYS A 34 -18.72 -15.13 -3.79
N THR A 35 -19.49 -14.73 -2.78
CA THR A 35 -19.59 -13.34 -2.32
C THR A 35 -18.29 -12.88 -1.68
N LYS A 36 -17.71 -13.69 -0.79
CA LYS A 36 -16.39 -13.44 -0.20
C LYS A 36 -15.32 -13.29 -1.28
N GLU A 37 -15.35 -14.14 -2.31
CA GLU A 37 -14.43 -14.04 -3.44
C GLU A 37 -14.68 -12.80 -4.30
N GLY A 38 -15.93 -12.38 -4.50
CA GLY A 38 -16.28 -11.15 -5.19
C GLY A 38 -15.83 -9.89 -4.45
N PHE A 39 -15.90 -9.89 -3.11
CA PHE A 39 -15.42 -8.79 -2.27
C PHE A 39 -13.93 -8.84 -1.95
N LYS A 40 -13.20 -9.90 -2.30
CA LYS A 40 -11.73 -9.87 -2.25
C LYS A 40 -11.28 -8.79 -3.24
N LEU A 41 -10.75 -7.71 -2.70
CA LEU A 41 -10.16 -6.59 -3.45
C LEU A 41 -9.19 -7.09 -4.54
N VAL A 42 -8.52 -8.22 -4.30
CA VAL A 42 -7.64 -8.91 -5.25
C VAL A 42 -8.36 -9.28 -6.56
N ASN A 43 -9.61 -9.76 -6.53
CA ASN A 43 -10.35 -10.13 -7.74
C ASN A 43 -10.85 -8.89 -8.52
N LEU A 44 -11.21 -7.81 -7.82
CA LEU A 44 -11.54 -6.52 -8.43
C LEU A 44 -10.31 -5.86 -9.06
N ILE A 45 -9.16 -5.95 -8.38
CA ILE A 45 -7.86 -5.52 -8.91
C ILE A 45 -7.51 -6.36 -10.13
N LYS A 46 -7.67 -7.69 -10.09
CA LYS A 46 -7.30 -8.59 -11.20
C LYS A 46 -8.08 -8.31 -12.49
N SER A 47 -9.39 -8.06 -12.39
CA SER A 47 -10.20 -7.71 -13.56
C SER A 47 -9.81 -6.35 -14.13
N LYS A 48 -9.58 -5.36 -13.28
CA LYS A 48 -9.12 -4.02 -13.69
C LYS A 48 -7.70 -4.02 -14.25
N PHE A 49 -6.79 -4.82 -13.70
CA PHE A 49 -5.42 -4.96 -14.23
C PHE A 49 -5.39 -5.62 -15.61
N LYS A 50 -6.27 -6.58 -15.89
CA LYS A 50 -6.37 -7.19 -17.23
C LYS A 50 -6.84 -6.19 -18.28
N GLU A 51 -7.74 -5.29 -17.89
CA GLU A 51 -8.25 -4.18 -18.72
C GLU A 51 -7.17 -3.11 -18.95
N VAL A 52 -6.44 -2.73 -17.90
CA VAL A 52 -5.29 -1.81 -17.94
C VAL A 52 -4.11 -2.35 -18.77
N ALA A 53 -3.89 -3.66 -18.80
CA ALA A 53 -2.77 -4.24 -19.55
C ALA A 53 -2.94 -4.20 -21.08
N GLY A 54 -4.18 -4.03 -21.56
CA GLY A 54 -4.51 -3.96 -22.98
C GLY A 54 -4.42 -2.56 -23.59
N ASP A 55 -4.49 -1.51 -22.77
CA ASP A 55 -4.52 -0.12 -23.21
C ASP A 55 -3.22 0.63 -22.81
N PRO A 56 -2.44 1.18 -23.76
CA PRO A 56 -1.20 1.89 -23.48
C PRO A 56 -1.34 3.06 -22.49
N ASP A 57 -2.44 3.82 -22.57
CA ASP A 57 -2.64 5.03 -21.75
C ASP A 57 -2.98 4.67 -20.29
N LEU A 58 -3.69 3.55 -20.10
CA LEU A 58 -4.03 3.05 -18.76
C LEU A 58 -2.82 2.49 -18.02
N LYS A 59 -1.78 2.01 -18.73
CA LYS A 59 -0.53 1.54 -18.09
C LYS A 59 0.20 2.67 -17.40
N THR A 60 0.30 3.82 -18.05
CA THR A 60 0.91 5.03 -17.48
C THR A 60 0.15 5.50 -16.25
N ASP A 61 -1.18 5.49 -16.28
CA ASP A 61 -2.01 5.84 -15.13
C ASP A 61 -1.87 4.85 -13.97
N ALA A 62 -1.78 3.56 -14.25
CA ALA A 62 -1.55 2.54 -13.22
C ALA A 62 -0.17 2.64 -12.56
N ILE A 63 0.87 2.97 -13.34
CA ILE A 63 2.22 3.24 -12.80
C ILE A 63 2.20 4.48 -11.93
N ASN A 64 1.58 5.57 -12.39
CA ASN A 64 1.43 6.80 -11.62
C ASN A 64 0.63 6.58 -10.33
N ALA A 65 -0.46 5.80 -10.39
CA ALA A 65 -1.24 5.41 -9.23
C ALA A 65 -0.40 4.55 -8.26
N ALA A 66 0.35 3.56 -8.74
CA ALA A 66 1.22 2.74 -7.91
C ALA A 66 2.31 3.58 -7.22
N ILE A 67 2.91 4.53 -7.93
CA ILE A 67 3.85 5.50 -7.36
C ILE A 67 3.15 6.38 -6.31
N GLY A 68 1.94 6.87 -6.58
CA GLY A 68 1.14 7.66 -5.63
C GLY A 68 0.77 6.88 -4.36
N PHE A 69 0.36 5.62 -4.50
CA PHE A 69 0.03 4.76 -3.37
C PHE A 69 1.27 4.39 -2.54
N THR A 70 2.37 4.01 -3.20
CA THR A 70 3.61 3.63 -2.50
C THR A 70 4.26 4.84 -1.84
N SER A 71 4.36 5.97 -2.55
CA SER A 71 4.85 7.23 -2.00
C SER A 71 3.94 7.74 -0.88
N GLY A 72 2.62 7.62 -0.99
CA GLY A 72 1.67 7.99 0.06
C GLY A 72 1.80 7.12 1.31
N ILE A 73 2.01 5.81 1.16
CA ILE A 73 2.25 4.88 2.29
C ILE A 73 3.62 5.16 2.92
N LEU A 74 4.66 5.38 2.12
CA LEU A 74 5.99 5.73 2.61
C LEU A 74 5.97 7.10 3.30
N ALA A 75 5.31 8.09 2.71
CA ALA A 75 5.09 9.41 3.30
C ALA A 75 4.33 9.27 4.61
N ARG A 76 3.25 8.49 4.67
CA ARG A 76 2.55 8.21 5.92
C ARG A 76 3.45 7.53 6.95
N LYS A 77 4.27 6.57 6.55
CA LYS A 77 5.19 5.85 7.46
C LYS A 77 6.34 6.74 7.96
N LEU A 78 6.80 7.68 7.15
CA LEU A 78 7.83 8.66 7.49
C LEU A 78 7.24 9.83 8.30
N MET A 79 6.02 10.27 8.00
CA MET A 79 5.28 11.32 8.72
C MET A 79 4.79 10.82 10.08
N ILE A 80 4.24 9.60 10.14
CA ILE A 80 3.84 8.88 11.34
C ILE A 80 4.98 7.95 11.80
N GLY A 81 6.22 8.44 11.72
CA GLY A 81 7.35 7.81 12.41
C GLY A 81 7.15 7.85 13.93
N LYS A 82 7.94 7.07 14.68
CA LYS A 82 7.94 6.81 16.14
C LYS A 82 8.06 8.08 17.03
N THR A 83 7.18 9.04 16.86
CA THR A 83 7.02 10.25 17.67
C THR A 83 5.54 10.46 17.88
N ILE A 84 5.14 10.41 19.15
CA ILE A 84 3.76 10.41 19.63
C ILE A 84 2.99 11.70 19.25
N ASN A 85 3.68 12.76 18.78
CA ASN A 85 3.06 14.07 18.56
C ASN A 85 3.49 14.76 17.24
N PRO A 86 2.61 14.86 16.23
CA PRO A 86 2.92 15.45 14.92
C PRO A 86 3.35 16.93 15.01
N PHE A 87 2.88 17.64 16.04
CA PHE A 87 3.29 19.03 16.31
C PHE A 87 4.79 19.17 16.64
N LYS A 88 5.38 18.20 17.36
CA LYS A 88 6.81 18.22 17.68
C LYS A 88 7.68 18.04 16.43
N LYS A 89 7.17 17.30 15.43
CA LYS A 89 7.86 17.13 14.14
C LYS A 89 7.84 18.42 13.31
N LEU A 90 6.70 19.12 13.27
CA LEU A 90 6.61 20.44 12.62
C LEU A 90 7.54 21.47 13.29
N LEU A 91 7.59 21.48 14.62
CA LEU A 91 8.54 22.33 15.35
C LEU A 91 10.00 21.97 15.06
N GLY A 92 10.33 20.68 14.99
CA GLY A 92 11.67 20.23 14.61
C GLY A 92 12.08 20.71 13.22
N ILE A 93 11.19 20.60 12.23
CA ILE A 93 11.41 21.09 10.86
C ILE A 93 11.56 22.61 10.85
N ALA A 94 10.74 23.35 11.62
CA ALA A 94 10.85 24.80 11.73
C ALA A 94 12.20 25.23 12.33
N VAL A 95 12.66 24.56 13.39
CA VAL A 95 13.98 24.80 14.01
C VAL A 95 15.11 24.47 13.03
N GLU A 96 15.01 23.35 12.32
CA GLU A 96 15.99 22.94 11.30
C GLU A 96 16.08 23.96 10.17
N MET A 97 14.96 24.48 9.67
CA MET A 97 14.95 25.53 8.65
C MET A 97 15.61 26.84 9.12
N VAL A 98 15.39 27.23 10.38
CA VAL A 98 16.03 28.42 10.97
C VAL A 98 17.54 28.23 11.07
N VAL A 99 17.99 27.07 11.55
CA VAL A 99 19.42 26.74 11.66
C VAL A 99 20.05 26.66 10.27
N ALA A 100 19.42 25.93 9.33
CA ALA A 100 19.89 25.82 7.95
C ALA A 100 20.01 27.18 7.28
N SER A 101 19.03 28.07 7.46
CA SER A 101 19.08 29.43 6.91
C SER A 101 20.23 30.27 7.46
N LYS A 102 20.59 30.09 8.75
CA LYS A 102 21.77 30.75 9.36
C LYS A 102 23.08 30.13 8.89
N VAL A 103 23.12 28.83 8.67
CA VAL A 103 24.28 28.09 8.15
C VAL A 103 24.53 28.48 6.69
N VAL A 104 23.47 28.67 5.88
CA VAL A 104 23.56 29.15 4.49
C VAL A 104 24.12 30.58 4.41
N LYS A 105 23.90 31.42 5.42
CA LYS A 105 24.55 32.75 5.48
C LYS A 105 26.08 32.67 5.70
N ASN A 106 26.57 31.54 6.20
CA ASN A 106 28.00 31.21 6.29
C ASN A 106 28.42 30.16 5.22
N ALA A 107 27.63 30.03 4.15
CA ALA A 107 27.78 28.97 3.15
C ALA A 107 29.14 28.95 2.48
N ASP A 108 29.85 30.08 2.39
CA ASP A 108 31.14 30.14 1.70
C ASP A 108 32.18 29.27 2.42
N GLY A 109 32.22 29.27 3.75
CA GLY A 109 33.11 28.39 4.53
C GLY A 109 32.76 26.90 4.35
N ILE A 110 31.47 26.57 4.25
CA ILE A 110 31.00 25.19 4.13
C ILE A 110 31.14 24.67 2.69
N LYS A 111 30.96 25.51 1.69
CA LYS A 111 31.22 25.20 0.27
C LYS A 111 32.71 24.96 0.03
N LEU A 112 33.58 25.76 0.64
CA LEU A 112 35.03 25.59 0.56
C LEU A 112 35.50 24.33 1.30
N ALA A 113 34.99 24.07 2.50
CA ALA A 113 35.28 22.85 3.25
C ALA A 113 34.73 21.59 2.54
N GLY A 114 33.48 21.63 2.09
CA GLY A 114 32.83 20.56 1.36
C GLY A 114 33.48 20.28 0.01
N GLY A 115 33.84 21.33 -0.75
CA GLY A 115 34.60 21.20 -1.99
C GLY A 115 35.98 20.59 -1.77
N SER A 116 36.66 20.95 -0.69
CA SER A 116 37.95 20.36 -0.33
C SER A 116 37.86 18.88 0.04
N ILE A 117 36.79 18.47 0.74
CA ILE A 117 36.55 17.07 1.09
C ILE A 117 36.10 16.26 -0.13
N PHE A 118 35.18 16.79 -0.93
CA PHE A 118 34.71 16.17 -2.17
C PHE A 118 35.86 15.92 -3.13
N ASN A 119 36.73 16.92 -3.33
CA ASN A 119 37.89 16.78 -4.21
C ASN A 119 38.89 15.76 -3.65
N ARG A 120 39.03 15.61 -2.33
CA ARG A 120 39.88 14.56 -1.74
C ARG A 120 39.29 13.16 -1.87
N LEU A 121 37.97 13.02 -1.85
CA LEU A 121 37.29 11.72 -1.93
C LEU A 121 37.08 11.25 -3.37
N PHE A 122 36.84 12.17 -4.31
CA PHE A 122 36.55 11.85 -5.71
C PHE A 122 37.72 12.04 -6.68
N ARG A 123 38.82 12.71 -6.28
CA ARG A 123 40.02 12.81 -7.11
C ARG A 123 40.94 11.61 -6.88
N LYS A 124 40.51 10.43 -7.35
CA LYS A 124 41.36 9.25 -7.46
C LYS A 124 41.90 9.14 -8.90
N LYS A 125 43.17 9.50 -9.07
CA LYS A 125 44.13 9.15 -10.14
C LYS A 125 43.69 9.26 -11.61
N GLU A 126 43.98 10.41 -12.21
CA GLU A 126 44.65 10.54 -13.52
C GLU A 126 45.69 11.64 -13.26
N VAL A 127 47.01 11.44 -13.30
CA VAL A 127 47.84 11.06 -14.45
C VAL A 127 49.16 10.52 -13.87
N GLN A 128 49.52 9.29 -14.23
CA GLN A 128 50.90 8.85 -14.26
C GLN A 128 51.01 7.79 -15.35
N ASP A 129 50.96 8.22 -16.61
CA ASP A 129 51.66 7.53 -17.69
C ASP A 129 51.86 8.47 -18.88
N LYS A 130 53.12 8.84 -19.12
CA LYS A 130 53.70 8.99 -20.46
C LYS A 130 55.20 9.11 -20.29
N SER A 131 55.83 7.95 -20.26
CA SER A 131 57.23 7.79 -20.63
C SER A 131 57.36 8.00 -22.13
N TYR A 132 58.23 8.92 -22.55
CA TYR A 132 58.98 8.89 -23.81
C TYR A 132 60.30 9.60 -23.58
#